data_AF-A0AAV5SFX6-F1
#
_entry.id   AF-A0AAV5SFX6-F1
#
_cell.length_a   1.000
_cell.length_b   1.000
_cell.length_c   1.000
_cell.angle_alpha   90.00
_cell.angle_beta   90.00
_cell.angle_gamma   90.00
#
_symmetry.space_group_name_H-M   'P 1'
#
loop_
_entity.id
_entity.type
_entity.pdbx_description
1 polymer ?
#
loop_
_entity_poly.entity_id
_entity_poly.type
_entity_poly.pdbx_seq_one_letter_code
_entity_poly.pdbx_strand_id
1 'polypeptide(L)'
;SFKVSIIIMVYARRKFASIPFNRDYLKAKYQVKEVLNFSFSLLPSVMVSALMHTLSLVPTLLWVNGIIDYPFCCLFYFSAHSLNCILTKLTLIACHKGMRQRFQLLFVARLRFRTPRMVQRDAEQEGKEYFDEMRKAFDAGAKMAPASDYLFLSIETLINTISMAIMIPCFFTLLRTQGMHGNCKVLLVTSAAVQSFLLCVQTALFAHNFITENLLPATNQKEAPFLMVQNGLFTMSSYLSLSLVLERTFAIWSAAQYETSGHHLFPLFLMIGGSIAMAILHVYAIYW
;
A
#
# COMPACT_ATOMS: atom_id res chain seq x y z
N SER A 1 -5.61 16.83 0.93
CA SER A 1 -5.92 15.78 1.93
C SER A 1 -5.55 16.19 3.35
N PHE A 2 -4.28 16.49 3.68
CA PHE A 2 -3.85 16.75 5.06
C PHE A 2 -4.61 17.85 5.83
N LYS A 3 -4.79 19.03 5.24
CA LYS A 3 -5.55 20.15 5.87
C LYS A 3 -6.96 19.74 6.26
N VAL A 4 -7.63 18.98 5.38
CA VAL A 4 -9.00 18.47 5.59
C VAL A 4 -9.02 17.53 6.80
N SER A 5 -8.07 16.60 6.89
CA SER A 5 -7.95 15.68 8.03
C SER A 5 -7.75 16.40 9.37
N ILE A 6 -6.94 17.47 9.42
CA ILE A 6 -6.78 18.29 10.64
C ILE A 6 -8.10 18.97 11.04
N ILE A 7 -8.77 19.61 10.08
CA ILE A 7 -10.04 20.32 10.34
C ILE A 7 -11.09 19.36 10.90
N ILE A 8 -11.23 18.18 10.29
CA ILE A 8 -12.14 17.12 10.74
C ILE A 8 -11.81 16.70 12.17
N MET A 9 -10.53 16.55 12.49
CA MET A 9 -10.08 16.13 13.82
C MET A 9 -10.39 17.17 14.90
N VAL A 10 -10.16 18.46 14.60
CA VAL A 10 -10.51 19.57 15.50
C VAL A 10 -12.02 19.65 15.69
N TYR A 11 -12.79 19.54 14.60
CA TYR A 11 -14.25 19.53 14.63
C TYR A 11 -14.79 18.35 15.44
N ALA A 12 -14.26 17.14 15.23
CA ALA A 12 -14.66 15.93 15.95
C ALA A 12 -14.38 16.03 17.44
N ARG A 13 -13.24 16.63 17.85
CA ARG A 13 -12.95 16.91 19.26
C ARG A 13 -13.97 17.86 19.88
N ARG A 14 -14.29 18.96 19.18
CA ARG A 14 -15.30 19.93 19.65
C ARG A 14 -16.67 19.27 19.78
N LYS A 15 -17.09 18.51 18.77
CA LYS A 15 -18.36 17.78 18.77
C LYS A 15 -18.42 16.70 19.85
N PHE A 16 -17.31 15.99 20.11
CA PHE A 16 -17.25 15.00 21.19
C PHE A 16 -17.43 15.65 22.57
N ALA A 17 -16.87 16.84 22.78
CA ALA A 17 -17.01 17.58 24.03
C ALA A 17 -18.45 18.10 24.25
N SER A 18 -19.19 18.39 23.18
CA SER A 18 -20.56 18.92 23.27
C SER A 18 -21.67 17.87 23.45
N ILE A 19 -21.37 16.56 23.36
CA ILE A 19 -22.39 15.51 23.50
C ILE A 19 -22.67 15.22 24.99
N PRO A 20 -23.91 15.41 25.48
CA PRO A 20 -24.28 15.18 26.88
C PRO A 20 -24.16 13.70 27.27
N PHE A 21 -23.86 13.42 28.54
CA PHE A 21 -23.80 12.07 29.10
C PHE A 21 -25.20 11.59 29.47
N ASN A 22 -25.92 11.03 28.51
CA ASN A 22 -27.20 10.35 28.74
C ASN A 22 -27.15 8.93 28.14
N ARG A 23 -27.95 8.00 28.66
CA ARG A 23 -27.89 6.55 28.38
C ARG A 23 -28.09 6.22 26.91
N ASP A 24 -28.95 6.96 26.21
CA ASP A 24 -29.18 6.82 24.77
C ASP A 24 -28.02 7.38 23.94
N TYR A 25 -27.30 8.37 24.48
CA TYR A 25 -26.17 9.03 23.83
C TYR A 25 -24.83 8.34 24.11
N LEU A 26 -24.79 7.38 25.03
CA LEU A 26 -23.58 6.62 25.36
C LEU A 26 -23.07 5.78 24.18
N LYS A 27 -23.98 5.22 23.36
CA LYS A 27 -23.63 4.49 22.14
C LYS A 27 -23.05 5.42 21.08
N ALA A 28 -23.75 6.52 20.78
CA ALA A 28 -23.27 7.55 19.86
C ALA A 28 -21.91 8.11 20.31
N LYS A 29 -21.72 8.35 21.62
CA LYS A 29 -20.46 8.83 22.19
C LYS A 29 -19.33 7.80 22.05
N TYR A 30 -19.62 6.51 22.23
CA TYR A 30 -18.66 5.44 21.98
C TYR A 30 -18.23 5.41 20.51
N GLN A 31 -19.19 5.48 19.58
CA GLN A 31 -18.89 5.49 18.15
C GLN A 31 -18.07 6.72 17.74
N VAL A 32 -18.45 7.92 18.19
CA VAL A 32 -17.67 9.14 17.92
C VAL A 32 -16.25 9.00 18.48
N LYS A 33 -16.08 8.41 19.67
CA LYS A 33 -14.76 8.13 20.26
C LYS A 33 -13.96 7.14 19.41
N GLU A 34 -14.60 6.09 18.91
CA GLU A 34 -13.95 5.09 18.05
C GLU A 34 -13.50 5.71 16.72
N VAL A 35 -14.39 6.44 16.05
CA VAL A 35 -14.10 7.16 14.81
C VAL A 35 -12.98 8.18 15.03
N LEU A 36 -13.00 8.88 16.17
CA LEU A 36 -11.95 9.83 16.54
C LEU A 36 -10.60 9.13 16.74
N ASN A 37 -10.56 8.06 17.54
CA ASN A 37 -9.35 7.26 17.77
C ASN A 37 -8.78 6.69 16.47
N PHE A 38 -9.66 6.20 15.60
CA PHE A 38 -9.28 5.70 14.29
C PHE A 38 -8.72 6.82 13.41
N SER A 39 -9.38 7.98 13.36
CA SER A 39 -8.92 9.14 12.60
C SER A 39 -7.56 9.66 13.08
N PHE A 40 -7.33 9.68 14.40
CA PHE A 40 -6.02 9.96 14.99
C PHE A 40 -4.97 8.95 14.58
N SER A 41 -5.34 7.68 14.44
CA SER A 41 -4.42 6.62 14.02
C SER A 41 -4.12 6.67 12.52
N LEU A 42 -5.07 7.13 11.72
CA LEU A 42 -4.97 7.25 10.26
C LEU A 42 -4.15 8.49 9.85
N LEU A 43 -4.21 9.59 10.61
CA LEU A 43 -3.58 10.85 10.24
C LEU A 43 -2.06 10.72 9.98
N PRO A 44 -1.26 10.07 10.85
CA PRO A 44 0.18 9.90 10.59
C PRO A 44 0.44 9.09 9.31
N SER A 45 -0.39 8.09 9.03
CA SER A 45 -0.30 7.30 7.78
C SER A 45 -0.56 8.18 6.56
N VAL A 46 -1.58 9.05 6.59
CA VAL A 46 -1.86 10.00 5.50
C VAL A 46 -0.75 11.05 5.36
N MET A 47 -0.13 11.49 6.45
CA MET A 47 1.00 12.42 6.43
C MET A 47 2.23 11.80 5.75
N VAL A 48 2.59 10.58 6.17
CA VAL A 48 3.68 9.81 5.56
C VAL A 48 3.38 9.61 4.08
N SER A 49 2.14 9.26 3.74
CA SER A 49 1.73 9.11 2.35
C SER A 49 1.93 10.35 1.51
N ALA A 50 1.45 11.50 1.99
CA ALA A 50 1.59 12.78 1.29
C ALA A 50 3.06 13.17 1.13
N LEU A 51 3.88 12.95 2.16
CA LEU A 51 5.31 13.23 2.12
C LEU A 51 6.00 12.35 1.07
N MET A 52 5.78 11.04 1.12
CA MET A 52 6.40 10.10 0.18
C MET A 52 5.97 10.36 -1.26
N HIS A 53 4.70 10.71 -1.50
CA HIS A 53 4.23 11.13 -2.82
C HIS A 53 4.91 12.42 -3.31
N THR A 54 5.15 13.36 -2.41
CA THR A 54 5.87 14.60 -2.76
C THR A 54 7.33 14.29 -3.09
N LEU A 55 7.97 13.41 -2.31
CA LEU A 55 9.33 12.96 -2.56
C LEU A 55 9.46 12.14 -3.85
N SER A 56 8.44 11.34 -4.21
CA SER A 56 8.45 10.59 -5.46
C SER A 56 8.34 11.47 -6.71
N LEU A 57 7.97 12.75 -6.58
CA LEU A 57 8.01 13.71 -7.70
C LEU A 57 9.43 14.21 -7.98
N VAL A 58 10.34 14.19 -6.99
CA VAL A 58 11.71 14.70 -7.15
C VAL A 58 12.46 13.97 -8.26
N PRO A 59 12.48 12.62 -8.34
CA PRO A 59 13.12 11.91 -9.44
C PRO A 59 12.55 12.28 -10.80
N THR A 60 11.22 12.39 -10.91
CA THR A 60 10.56 12.79 -12.15
C THR A 60 10.97 14.19 -12.59
N LEU A 61 11.03 15.15 -11.66
CA LEU A 61 11.50 16.49 -11.95
C LEU A 61 12.97 16.50 -12.38
N LEU A 62 13.85 15.76 -11.70
CA LEU A 62 15.25 15.64 -12.07
C LEU A 62 15.41 15.03 -13.47
N TRP A 63 14.61 14.03 -13.81
CA TRP A 63 14.61 13.40 -15.13
C TRP A 63 14.14 14.34 -16.23
N VAL A 64 13.03 15.07 -16.02
CA VAL A 64 12.51 16.05 -16.99
C VAL A 64 13.52 17.18 -17.25
N ASN A 65 14.34 17.53 -16.26
CA ASN A 65 15.41 18.51 -16.41
C ASN A 65 16.71 17.93 -16.99
N GLY A 66 16.74 16.64 -17.35
CA GLY A 66 17.93 15.97 -17.90
C GLY A 66 19.06 15.77 -16.89
N ILE A 67 18.77 15.84 -15.59
CA ILE A 67 19.79 15.70 -14.52
C ILE A 67 20.07 14.22 -14.23
N ILE A 68 19.06 13.36 -14.33
CA ILE A 68 19.19 11.91 -14.14
C ILE A 68 18.61 11.17 -15.34
N ASP A 69 19.13 9.98 -15.62
CA ASP A 69 18.61 9.12 -16.67
C ASP A 69 17.29 8.43 -16.25
N TYR A 70 16.54 7.97 -17.24
CA TYR A 70 15.26 7.27 -17.04
C TYR A 70 15.36 6.07 -16.08
N PRO A 71 16.39 5.18 -16.15
CA PRO A 71 16.54 4.09 -15.20
C PRO A 71 16.64 4.59 -13.75
N PHE A 72 17.46 5.59 -13.47
CA PHE A 72 17.55 6.16 -12.12
C PHE A 72 16.22 6.77 -11.65
N CYS A 73 15.51 7.45 -12.56
CA CYS A 73 14.16 7.95 -12.26
C CYS A 73 13.22 6.81 -11.84
N CYS A 74 13.20 5.72 -12.60
CA CYS A 74 12.43 4.52 -12.30
C CYS A 74 12.79 3.96 -10.91
N LEU A 75 14.08 3.76 -10.61
CA LEU A 75 14.52 3.22 -9.32
C LEU A 75 13.93 3.99 -8.15
N PHE A 76 14.14 5.31 -8.16
CA PHE A 76 13.75 6.16 -7.05
C PHE A 76 12.24 6.30 -6.99
N TYR A 77 11.57 6.39 -8.14
CA TYR A 77 10.12 6.47 -8.20
C TYR A 77 9.47 5.19 -7.64
N PHE A 78 9.87 4.02 -8.12
CA PHE A 78 9.33 2.73 -7.69
C PHE A 78 9.74 2.39 -6.25
N SER A 79 10.95 2.71 -5.82
CA SER A 79 11.40 2.55 -4.44
C SER A 79 10.63 3.44 -3.48
N ALA A 80 10.46 4.72 -3.80
CA ALA A 80 9.66 5.63 -2.99
C ALA A 80 8.21 5.14 -2.89
N HIS A 81 7.67 4.58 -3.97
CA HIS A 81 6.32 4.07 -3.99
C HIS A 81 6.13 2.80 -3.15
N SER A 82 6.99 1.81 -3.31
CA SER A 82 6.95 0.57 -2.53
C SER A 82 7.15 0.84 -1.04
N LEU A 83 8.11 1.71 -0.69
CA LEU A 83 8.32 2.18 0.68
C LEU A 83 7.10 2.92 1.23
N ASN A 84 6.45 3.76 0.42
CA ASN A 84 5.23 4.44 0.83
C ASN A 84 4.13 3.45 1.23
N CYS A 85 3.90 2.40 0.43
CA CYS A 85 2.92 1.36 0.76
C CYS A 85 3.22 0.69 2.11
N ILE A 86 4.48 0.31 2.35
CA ILE A 86 4.89 -0.30 3.62
C ILE A 86 4.70 0.68 4.79
N LEU A 87 5.31 1.85 4.69
CA LEU A 87 5.40 2.82 5.79
C LEU A 87 4.01 3.29 6.20
N THR A 88 3.13 3.54 5.23
CA THR A 88 1.75 3.97 5.52
C THR A 88 0.97 2.90 6.27
N LYS A 89 1.09 1.62 5.91
CA LYS A 89 0.40 0.52 6.61
C LYS A 89 1.01 0.20 7.96
N LEU A 90 2.34 0.15 8.06
CA LEU A 90 3.02 -0.03 9.34
C LEU A 90 2.69 1.09 10.31
N THR A 91 2.68 2.35 9.83
CA THR A 91 2.27 3.50 10.64
C THR A 91 0.82 3.35 11.09
N LEU A 92 -0.10 2.96 10.21
CA LEU A 92 -1.50 2.73 10.57
C LEU A 92 -1.64 1.65 11.66
N ILE A 93 -0.94 0.51 11.51
CA ILE A 93 -0.96 -0.59 12.48
C ILE A 93 -0.33 -0.14 13.80
N ALA A 94 0.79 0.57 13.77
CA ALA A 94 1.51 1.03 14.95
C ALA A 94 0.68 2.04 15.76
N CYS A 95 0.00 2.97 15.08
CA CYS A 95 -0.84 3.98 15.70
C CYS A 95 -2.19 3.42 16.18
N HIS A 96 -2.76 2.42 15.50
CA HIS A 96 -4.06 1.87 15.87
C HIS A 96 -3.95 0.70 16.86
N LYS A 97 -4.27 0.96 18.15
CA LYS A 97 -4.14 -0.03 19.24
C LYS A 97 -4.75 -1.40 18.93
N GLY A 98 -5.95 -1.44 18.36
CA GLY A 98 -6.63 -2.70 18.03
C GLY A 98 -5.93 -3.49 16.90
N MET A 99 -5.40 -2.79 15.89
CA MET A 99 -4.66 -3.43 14.81
C MET A 99 -3.30 -3.91 15.30
N ARG A 100 -2.60 -3.10 16.12
CA ARG A 100 -1.34 -3.47 16.76
C ARG A 100 -1.45 -4.76 17.59
N GLN A 101 -2.48 -4.84 18.44
CA GLN A 101 -2.72 -6.03 19.27
C GLN A 101 -3.00 -7.27 18.40
N ARG A 102 -3.81 -7.12 17.34
CA ARG A 102 -4.10 -8.23 16.41
C ARG A 102 -2.86 -8.65 15.63
N PHE A 103 -2.06 -7.71 15.14
CA PHE A 103 -0.79 -7.98 14.48
C PHE A 103 0.17 -8.74 15.41
N GLN A 104 0.31 -8.28 16.67
CA GLN A 104 1.12 -8.95 17.68
C GLN A 104 0.62 -10.38 17.95
N LEU A 105 -0.69 -10.60 18.08
CA LEU A 105 -1.26 -11.93 18.29
C LEU A 105 -1.05 -12.88 17.10
N LEU A 106 -1.21 -12.38 15.88
CA LEU A 106 -1.12 -13.21 14.67
C LEU A 106 0.33 -13.55 14.31
N PHE A 107 1.26 -12.61 14.47
CA PHE A 107 2.61 -12.75 13.95
C PHE A 107 3.66 -12.82 15.04
N VAL A 108 3.63 -11.94 16.05
CA VAL A 108 4.67 -11.91 17.10
C VAL A 108 4.51 -13.06 18.10
N ALA A 109 3.29 -13.31 18.58
CA ALA A 109 3.02 -14.38 19.54
C ALA A 109 3.22 -15.77 18.91
N ARG A 110 2.87 -15.94 17.62
CA ARG A 110 3.11 -17.20 16.90
C ARG A 110 4.59 -17.49 16.66
N LEU A 111 5.43 -16.46 16.49
CA LEU A 111 6.88 -16.62 16.38
C LEU A 111 7.53 -17.03 17.71
N ARG A 112 6.93 -16.68 18.86
CA ARG A 112 7.43 -17.07 20.18
C ARG A 112 7.07 -18.51 20.61
N PHE A 113 6.08 -19.15 19.98
CA PHE A 113 5.56 -20.47 20.41
C PHE A 113 5.73 -21.59 19.38
N ARG A 114 6.64 -21.43 18.41
CA ARG A 114 6.93 -22.47 17.43
C ARG A 114 8.43 -22.75 17.46
N THR A 115 8.83 -23.80 18.17
CA THR A 115 9.97 -24.64 17.78
C THR A 115 9.41 -25.64 16.77
N PRO A 116 9.58 -25.42 15.46
CA PRO A 116 9.40 -26.52 14.53
C PRO A 116 10.59 -27.46 14.74
N ARG A 117 10.31 -28.75 14.92
CA ARG A 117 11.31 -29.80 14.69
C ARG A 117 11.70 -29.68 13.21
N MET A 118 12.82 -29.02 12.93
CA MET A 118 13.35 -28.96 11.58
C MET A 118 13.80 -30.37 11.20
N VAL A 119 13.26 -30.88 10.09
CA VAL A 119 13.89 -31.99 9.38
C VAL A 119 15.24 -31.47 8.90
N GLN A 120 16.30 -32.10 9.37
CA GLN A 120 17.68 -31.77 9.01
C GLN A 120 17.89 -32.18 7.54
N ARG A 121 17.66 -31.22 6.63
CA ARG A 121 18.06 -31.35 5.22
C ARG A 121 19.55 -31.05 5.11
N ASP A 122 20.23 -31.82 4.29
CA ASP A 122 21.67 -31.72 4.07
C ASP A 122 21.98 -30.50 3.18
N ALA A 123 22.05 -29.33 3.82
CA ALA A 123 22.18 -28.02 3.16
C ALA A 123 23.44 -27.91 2.28
N GLU A 124 24.45 -28.74 2.54
CA GLU A 124 25.71 -28.75 1.78
C GLU A 124 25.53 -29.38 0.39
N GLN A 125 24.67 -30.40 0.27
CA GLN A 125 24.41 -31.07 -0.98
C GLN A 125 23.42 -30.28 -1.86
N GLU A 126 22.34 -29.75 -1.28
CA GLU A 126 21.40 -28.85 -1.99
C GLU A 126 22.13 -27.58 -2.49
N GLY A 127 23.10 -27.07 -1.73
CA GLY A 127 23.94 -25.95 -2.15
C GLY A 127 24.79 -26.25 -3.38
N LYS A 128 25.50 -27.39 -3.40
CA LYS A 128 26.37 -27.77 -4.52
C LYS A 128 25.60 -27.97 -5.83
N GLU A 129 24.46 -28.65 -5.77
CA GLU A 129 23.63 -28.89 -6.95
C GLU A 129 23.10 -27.58 -7.55
N TYR A 130 22.67 -26.65 -6.68
CA TYR A 130 22.21 -25.33 -7.09
C TYR A 130 23.32 -24.46 -7.71
N PHE A 131 24.53 -24.47 -7.13
CA PHE A 131 25.66 -23.71 -7.65
C PHE A 131 26.17 -24.26 -9.00
N ASP A 132 26.15 -25.57 -9.21
CA ASP A 132 26.54 -26.19 -10.48
C ASP A 132 25.53 -25.94 -11.60
N GLU A 133 24.22 -25.91 -11.30
CA GLU A 133 23.19 -25.51 -12.27
C GLU A 133 23.30 -24.03 -12.65
N MET A 134 23.53 -23.16 -11.66
CA MET A 134 23.78 -21.74 -11.91
C MET A 134 25.01 -21.51 -12.79
N ARG A 135 26.10 -22.25 -12.54
CA ARG A 135 27.35 -22.10 -13.30
C ARG A 135 27.18 -22.52 -14.76
N LYS A 136 26.47 -23.62 -15.01
CA LYS A 136 26.16 -24.06 -16.38
C LYS A 136 25.26 -23.07 -17.13
N ALA A 137 24.28 -22.48 -16.45
CA ALA A 137 23.44 -21.43 -17.03
C ALA A 137 24.24 -20.14 -17.31
N PHE A 138 25.19 -19.80 -16.43
CA PHE A 138 26.08 -18.64 -16.56
C PHE A 138 27.03 -18.78 -17.76
N ASP A 139 27.68 -19.94 -17.90
CA ASP A 139 28.64 -20.20 -18.98
C ASP A 139 27.98 -20.33 -20.37
N ALA A 140 26.69 -20.70 -20.43
CA ALA A 140 25.91 -20.77 -21.66
C ALA A 140 25.47 -19.38 -22.18
N GLY A 141 25.44 -18.36 -21.31
CA GLY A 141 24.97 -17.00 -21.62
C GLY A 141 26.11 -16.04 -21.99
N ALA A 142 26.91 -16.37 -23.00
CA ALA A 142 28.05 -15.54 -23.44
C ALA A 142 27.59 -14.30 -24.24
N LYS A 143 27.00 -13.34 -23.53
CA LYS A 143 26.98 -11.87 -23.75
C LYS A 143 26.11 -11.25 -22.65
N MET A 144 26.49 -11.48 -21.39
CA MET A 144 25.79 -10.86 -20.26
C MET A 144 25.91 -9.34 -20.32
N ALA A 145 24.82 -8.67 -19.96
CA ALA A 145 24.83 -7.22 -19.77
C ALA A 145 25.83 -6.83 -18.66
N PRO A 146 26.26 -5.55 -18.60
CA PRO A 146 27.08 -5.04 -17.52
C PRO A 146 26.52 -5.42 -16.14
N ALA A 147 27.40 -5.83 -15.21
CA ALA A 147 27.01 -6.22 -13.85
C ALA A 147 26.25 -5.12 -13.08
N SER A 148 26.45 -3.84 -13.47
CA SER A 148 25.71 -2.68 -12.95
C SER A 148 24.20 -2.79 -13.17
N ASP A 149 23.78 -3.36 -14.30
CA ASP A 149 22.39 -3.37 -14.73
C ASP A 149 21.61 -4.44 -13.97
N TYR A 150 22.27 -5.57 -13.70
CA TYR A 150 21.76 -6.60 -12.80
C TYR A 150 21.70 -6.13 -11.35
N LEU A 151 22.68 -5.34 -10.89
CA LEU A 151 22.66 -4.79 -9.54
C LEU A 151 21.44 -3.89 -9.32
N PHE A 152 21.14 -3.03 -10.30
CA PHE A 152 19.99 -2.15 -10.29
C PHE A 152 18.68 -2.94 -10.15
N LEU A 153 18.46 -3.91 -11.05
CA LEU A 153 17.27 -4.75 -11.05
C LEU A 153 17.15 -5.57 -9.75
N SER A 154 18.29 -6.02 -9.20
CA SER A 154 18.34 -6.79 -7.95
C SER A 154 17.89 -5.96 -6.75
N ILE A 155 18.33 -4.69 -6.64
CA ILE A 155 17.92 -3.80 -5.55
C ILE A 155 16.41 -3.56 -5.59
N GLU A 156 15.89 -3.28 -6.78
CA GLU A 156 14.46 -3.00 -6.94
C GLU A 156 13.59 -4.21 -6.63
N THR A 157 14.00 -5.38 -7.16
CA THR A 157 13.35 -6.67 -6.88
C THR A 157 13.39 -7.00 -5.38
N LEU A 158 14.52 -6.73 -4.71
CA LEU A 158 14.67 -6.94 -3.27
C LEU A 158 13.70 -6.05 -2.48
N ILE A 159 13.65 -4.76 -2.78
CA ILE A 159 12.75 -3.80 -2.11
C ILE A 159 11.29 -4.25 -2.31
N ASN A 160 10.90 -4.61 -3.52
CA ASN A 160 9.53 -5.02 -3.82
C ASN A 160 9.17 -6.37 -3.14
N THR A 161 10.10 -7.32 -3.11
CA THR A 161 9.92 -8.61 -2.42
C THR A 161 9.72 -8.41 -0.92
N ILE A 162 10.56 -7.58 -0.29
CA ILE A 162 10.40 -7.19 1.13
C ILE A 162 9.06 -6.50 1.33
N SER A 163 8.66 -5.62 0.41
CA SER A 163 7.37 -4.92 0.45
C SER A 163 6.19 -5.88 0.43
N MET A 164 6.19 -6.86 -0.47
CA MET A 164 5.15 -7.89 -0.50
C MET A 164 5.14 -8.72 0.79
N ALA A 165 6.31 -9.14 1.26
CA ALA A 165 6.43 -9.93 2.49
C ALA A 165 5.85 -9.21 3.72
N ILE A 166 6.00 -7.88 3.79
CA ILE A 166 5.41 -7.04 4.85
C ILE A 166 3.91 -6.75 4.59
N MET A 167 3.51 -6.60 3.33
CA MET A 167 2.12 -6.27 2.99
C MET A 167 1.15 -7.43 3.23
N ILE A 168 1.57 -8.68 3.00
CA ILE A 168 0.76 -9.87 3.28
C ILE A 168 0.23 -9.89 4.72
N PRO A 169 1.07 -9.82 5.78
CA PRO A 169 0.58 -9.83 7.16
C PRO A 169 -0.27 -8.59 7.50
N CYS A 170 0.04 -7.43 6.89
CA CYS A 170 -0.78 -6.22 7.03
C CYS A 170 -2.19 -6.44 6.47
N PHE A 171 -2.30 -6.99 5.26
CA PHE A 171 -3.56 -7.30 4.60
C PHE A 171 -4.41 -8.29 5.42
N PHE A 172 -3.79 -9.39 5.88
CA PHE A 172 -4.48 -10.36 6.73
C PHE A 172 -4.96 -9.74 8.06
N THR A 173 -4.16 -8.86 8.67
CA THR A 173 -4.55 -8.13 9.87
C THR A 173 -5.78 -7.26 9.62
N LEU A 174 -5.84 -6.55 8.49
CA LEU A 174 -7.00 -5.73 8.12
C LEU A 174 -8.26 -6.58 7.91
N LEU A 175 -8.15 -7.70 7.19
CA LEU A 175 -9.28 -8.63 6.98
C LEU A 175 -9.84 -9.17 8.30
N ARG A 176 -8.94 -9.56 9.22
CA ARG A 176 -9.30 -10.19 10.50
C ARG A 176 -9.65 -9.19 11.60
N THR A 177 -9.42 -7.90 11.41
CA THR A 177 -9.79 -6.88 12.39
C THR A 177 -11.32 -6.82 12.52
N GLN A 178 -11.81 -7.01 13.74
CA GLN A 178 -13.22 -6.92 14.11
C GLN A 178 -13.48 -5.59 14.82
N GLY A 179 -14.74 -5.15 14.83
CA GLY A 179 -15.14 -3.91 15.50
C GLY A 179 -14.80 -2.65 14.71
N MET A 180 -14.60 -2.75 13.38
CA MET A 180 -14.60 -1.59 12.49
C MET A 180 -15.93 -1.52 11.76
N HIS A 181 -16.43 -0.31 11.52
CA HIS A 181 -17.63 -0.12 10.69
C HIS A 181 -17.46 -0.76 9.30
N GLY A 182 -18.52 -1.41 8.81
CA GLY A 182 -18.50 -2.21 7.59
C GLY A 182 -17.99 -1.44 6.37
N ASN A 183 -18.51 -0.23 6.13
CA ASN A 183 -18.10 0.60 4.99
C ASN A 183 -16.60 0.94 5.01
N CYS A 184 -16.10 1.40 6.15
CA CYS A 184 -14.68 1.72 6.28
C CYS A 184 -13.81 0.45 6.16
N LYS A 185 -14.25 -0.68 6.72
CA LYS A 185 -13.55 -1.95 6.57
C LYS A 185 -13.45 -2.34 5.10
N VAL A 186 -14.53 -2.24 4.33
CA VAL A 186 -14.51 -2.53 2.89
C VAL A 186 -13.54 -1.59 2.18
N LEU A 187 -13.65 -0.27 2.38
CA LEU A 187 -12.73 0.69 1.75
C LEU A 187 -11.25 0.44 2.10
N LEU A 188 -10.94 0.09 3.36
CA LEU A 188 -9.57 -0.23 3.77
C LEU A 188 -9.05 -1.52 3.16
N VAL A 189 -9.90 -2.55 3.10
CA VAL A 189 -9.54 -3.84 2.48
C VAL A 189 -9.36 -3.65 0.98
N THR A 190 -10.25 -2.93 0.30
CA THR A 190 -10.11 -2.59 -1.12
C THR A 190 -8.85 -1.77 -1.36
N SER A 191 -8.57 -0.76 -0.54
CA SER A 191 -7.32 0.02 -0.62
C SER A 191 -6.09 -0.87 -0.45
N ALA A 192 -6.10 -1.78 0.52
CA ALA A 192 -4.99 -2.71 0.71
C ALA A 192 -4.85 -3.71 -0.44
N ALA A 193 -5.96 -4.19 -1.01
CA ALA A 193 -5.97 -5.08 -2.17
C ALA A 193 -5.40 -4.39 -3.42
N VAL A 194 -5.80 -3.15 -3.70
CA VAL A 194 -5.26 -2.35 -4.82
C VAL A 194 -3.75 -2.15 -4.67
N GLN A 195 -3.28 -1.85 -3.45
CA GLN A 195 -1.85 -1.69 -3.18
C GLN A 195 -1.07 -3.01 -3.30
N SER A 196 -1.63 -4.12 -2.81
CA SER A 196 -1.03 -5.44 -3.03
C SER A 196 -0.97 -5.79 -4.52
N PHE A 197 -2.02 -5.48 -5.28
CA PHE A 197 -2.02 -5.72 -6.72
C PHE A 197 -0.99 -4.84 -7.44
N LEU A 198 -0.80 -3.60 -7.00
CA LEU A 198 0.24 -2.73 -7.52
C LEU A 198 1.63 -3.33 -7.33
N LEU A 199 1.95 -3.85 -6.12
CA LEU A 199 3.24 -4.52 -5.88
C LEU A 199 3.39 -5.79 -6.74
N CYS A 200 2.32 -6.55 -6.96
CA CYS A 200 2.34 -7.70 -7.87
C CYS A 200 2.64 -7.29 -9.32
N VAL A 201 2.05 -6.19 -9.81
CA VAL A 201 2.31 -5.65 -11.16
C VAL A 201 3.76 -5.21 -11.28
N GLN A 202 4.32 -4.56 -10.24
CA GLN A 202 5.74 -4.22 -10.21
C GLN A 202 6.63 -5.46 -10.26
N THR A 203 6.32 -6.51 -9.48
CA THR A 203 7.07 -7.78 -9.51
C THR A 203 6.99 -8.42 -10.89
N ALA A 204 5.81 -8.38 -11.53
CA ALA A 204 5.61 -8.92 -12.86
C ALA A 204 6.39 -8.13 -13.92
N LEU A 205 6.47 -6.81 -13.80
CA LEU A 205 7.30 -5.97 -14.66
C LEU A 205 8.79 -6.34 -14.53
N PHE A 206 9.30 -6.57 -13.31
CA PHE A 206 10.68 -7.02 -13.13
C PHE A 206 10.95 -8.39 -13.72
N ALA A 207 10.06 -9.35 -13.47
CA ALA A 207 10.18 -10.67 -14.06
C ALA A 207 10.18 -10.60 -15.60
N HIS A 208 9.30 -9.77 -16.17
CA HIS A 208 9.24 -9.53 -17.61
C HIS A 208 10.55 -8.90 -18.14
N ASN A 209 11.08 -7.87 -17.48
CA ASN A 209 12.33 -7.21 -17.88
C ASN A 209 13.53 -8.15 -17.78
N PHE A 210 13.57 -9.00 -16.75
CA PHE A 210 14.59 -10.03 -16.60
C PHE A 210 14.52 -11.06 -17.74
N ILE A 211 13.32 -11.59 -18.02
CA ILE A 211 13.11 -12.63 -19.06
C ILE A 211 13.40 -12.08 -20.46
N THR A 212 13.07 -10.81 -20.72
CA THR A 212 13.27 -10.17 -22.04
C THR A 212 14.65 -9.52 -22.20
N GLU A 213 15.53 -9.68 -21.21
CA GLU A 213 16.85 -9.04 -21.11
C GLU A 213 16.79 -7.50 -21.28
N ASN A 214 15.63 -6.91 -20.98
CA ASN A 214 15.39 -5.47 -21.03
C ASN A 214 15.78 -4.83 -19.69
N LEU A 215 17.03 -5.02 -19.28
CA LEU A 215 17.54 -4.67 -17.94
C LEU A 215 17.64 -3.14 -17.74
N LEU A 216 17.89 -2.40 -18.82
CA LEU A 216 17.88 -0.94 -18.89
C LEU A 216 16.93 -0.50 -20.01
N PRO A 217 15.62 -0.33 -19.72
CA PRO A 217 14.66 0.13 -20.71
C PRO A 217 15.05 1.52 -21.22
N ALA A 218 15.51 1.61 -22.47
CA ALA A 218 15.77 2.89 -23.12
C ALA A 218 14.46 3.59 -23.57
N THR A 219 13.38 2.81 -23.73
CA THR A 219 12.05 3.31 -24.14
C THR A 219 10.94 2.62 -23.36
N ASN A 220 9.79 3.29 -23.26
CA ASN A 220 8.61 2.81 -22.55
C ASN A 220 7.75 1.81 -23.34
N GLN A 221 8.05 1.54 -24.62
CA GLN A 221 7.13 0.79 -25.51
C GLN A 221 6.85 -0.64 -25.02
N LYS A 222 7.89 -1.36 -24.57
CA LYS A 222 7.74 -2.74 -24.07
C LYS A 222 7.08 -2.81 -22.69
N GLU A 223 7.18 -1.73 -21.92
CA GLU A 223 6.68 -1.64 -20.54
C GLU A 223 5.31 -0.97 -20.45
N ALA A 224 4.84 -0.36 -21.55
CA ALA A 224 3.59 0.39 -21.63
C ALA A 224 2.39 -0.29 -20.95
N PRO A 225 2.07 -1.59 -21.17
CA PRO A 225 0.94 -2.21 -20.49
C PRO A 225 1.10 -2.25 -18.96
N PHE A 226 2.31 -2.54 -18.46
CA PHE A 226 2.59 -2.53 -17.03
C PHE A 226 2.49 -1.12 -16.45
N LEU A 227 3.04 -0.13 -17.15
CA LEU A 227 2.99 1.28 -16.74
C LEU A 227 1.55 1.83 -16.75
N MET A 228 0.72 1.44 -17.71
CA MET A 228 -0.71 1.78 -17.76
C MET A 228 -1.45 1.21 -16.56
N VAL A 229 -1.31 -0.10 -16.31
CA VAL A 229 -1.94 -0.77 -15.17
C VAL A 229 -1.46 -0.15 -13.85
N GLN A 230 -0.16 0.09 -13.73
CA GLN A 230 0.42 0.67 -12.53
C GLN A 230 -0.10 2.08 -12.26
N ASN A 231 -0.14 2.95 -13.26
CA ASN A 231 -0.70 4.32 -13.12
C ASN A 231 -2.19 4.30 -12.80
N GLY A 232 -2.93 3.35 -13.37
CA GLY A 232 -4.33 3.10 -13.02
C GLY A 232 -4.48 2.72 -11.54
N LEU A 233 -3.76 1.70 -11.07
CA LEU A 233 -3.80 1.24 -9.68
C LEU A 233 -3.33 2.31 -8.69
N PHE A 234 -2.34 3.11 -9.08
CA PHE A 234 -1.89 4.26 -8.29
C PHE A 234 -3.02 5.27 -8.11
N THR A 235 -3.68 5.64 -9.19
CA THR A 235 -4.82 6.57 -9.18
C THR A 235 -5.96 6.04 -8.32
N MET A 236 -6.29 4.74 -8.46
CA MET A 236 -7.28 4.08 -7.61
C MET A 236 -6.90 4.16 -6.13
N SER A 237 -5.63 3.87 -5.78
CA SER A 237 -5.12 3.92 -4.41
C SER A 237 -5.25 5.32 -3.80
N SER A 238 -4.90 6.38 -4.55
CA SER A 238 -5.05 7.77 -4.13
C SER A 238 -6.53 8.16 -3.94
N TYR A 239 -7.40 7.76 -4.88
CA TYR A 239 -8.84 8.03 -4.79
C TYR A 239 -9.48 7.30 -3.60
N LEU A 240 -9.17 6.03 -3.38
CA LEU A 240 -9.66 5.27 -2.23
C LEU A 240 -9.21 5.88 -0.90
N SER A 241 -8.00 6.43 -0.85
CA SER A 241 -7.50 7.17 0.32
C SER A 241 -8.32 8.44 0.58
N LEU A 242 -8.72 9.16 -0.47
CA LEU A 242 -9.64 10.30 -0.34
C LEU A 242 -11.03 9.84 0.11
N SER A 243 -11.58 8.78 -0.49
CA SER A 243 -12.87 8.19 -0.11
C SER A 243 -12.90 7.78 1.35
N LEU A 244 -11.80 7.22 1.88
CA LEU A 244 -11.67 6.93 3.32
C LEU A 244 -11.76 8.20 4.17
N VAL A 245 -11.10 9.30 3.78
CA VAL A 245 -11.19 10.57 4.51
C VAL A 245 -12.61 11.13 4.45
N LEU A 246 -13.28 11.08 3.29
CA LEU A 246 -14.65 11.56 3.13
C LEU A 246 -15.65 10.73 3.93
N GLU A 247 -15.52 9.40 3.92
CA GLU A 247 -16.35 8.49 4.69
C GLU A 247 -16.24 8.77 6.20
N ARG A 248 -15.02 9.04 6.68
CA ARG A 248 -14.79 9.43 8.08
C ARG A 248 -15.35 10.82 8.40
N THR A 249 -15.25 11.75 7.46
CA THR A 249 -15.87 13.07 7.59
C THR A 249 -17.37 12.95 7.79
N PHE A 250 -18.01 12.12 6.96
CA PHE A 250 -19.44 11.86 7.04
C PHE A 250 -19.82 11.18 8.36
N ALA A 251 -19.07 10.16 8.79
CA ALA A 251 -19.30 9.48 10.07
C ALA A 251 -19.24 10.44 11.27
N ILE A 252 -18.33 11.44 11.23
CA ILE A 252 -18.22 12.46 12.27
C ILE A 252 -19.35 13.48 12.18
N TRP A 253 -19.68 13.94 10.96
CA TRP A 253 -20.73 14.92 10.75
C TRP A 253 -22.09 14.37 11.18
N SER A 254 -22.42 13.16 10.78
CA SER A 254 -23.76 12.57 10.95
C SER A 254 -23.74 11.28 11.74
N ALA A 255 -23.03 11.27 12.89
CA ALA A 255 -22.85 10.07 13.73
C ALA A 255 -24.16 9.31 14.06
N ALA A 256 -25.24 10.01 14.39
CA ALA A 256 -26.53 9.37 14.70
C ALA A 256 -27.16 8.67 13.48
N GLN A 257 -27.04 9.28 12.30
CA GLN A 257 -27.49 8.67 11.06
C GLN A 257 -26.59 7.48 10.73
N TYR A 258 -25.27 7.66 10.78
CA TYR A 258 -24.28 6.63 10.49
C TYR A 258 -24.42 5.37 11.37
N GLU A 259 -24.92 5.49 12.61
CA GLU A 259 -25.25 4.34 13.46
C GLU A 259 -26.46 3.55 12.96
N THR A 260 -27.52 4.28 12.56
CA THR A 260 -28.85 3.70 12.31
C THR A 260 -28.95 3.12 10.91
N SER A 261 -28.38 3.81 9.92
CA SER A 261 -28.26 3.31 8.57
C SER A 261 -27.01 2.45 8.48
N GLY A 262 -27.18 1.13 8.58
CA GLY A 262 -26.08 0.15 8.56
C GLY A 262 -25.16 0.25 7.33
N HIS A 263 -25.19 -0.74 6.44
CA HIS A 263 -24.30 -0.69 5.27
C HIS A 263 -24.88 0.26 4.22
N HIS A 264 -24.30 1.45 4.11
CA HIS A 264 -24.54 2.36 2.99
C HIS A 264 -23.85 1.82 1.71
N LEU A 265 -24.40 0.74 1.17
CA LEU A 265 -23.86 0.05 -0.01
C LEU A 265 -23.80 0.98 -1.23
N PHE A 266 -24.77 1.88 -1.40
CA PHE A 266 -24.81 2.78 -2.54
C PHE A 266 -23.65 3.81 -2.54
N PRO A 267 -23.42 4.62 -1.49
CA PRO A 267 -22.24 5.48 -1.40
C PRO A 267 -20.92 4.72 -1.54
N LEU A 268 -20.83 3.52 -0.98
CA LEU A 268 -19.65 2.67 -1.09
C LEU A 268 -19.38 2.26 -2.54
N PHE A 269 -20.42 1.81 -3.24
CA PHE A 269 -20.36 1.46 -4.66
C PHE A 269 -19.96 2.66 -5.51
N LEU A 270 -20.54 3.84 -5.24
CA LEU A 270 -20.20 5.08 -5.94
C LEU A 270 -18.73 5.49 -5.71
N MET A 271 -18.24 5.38 -4.47
CA MET A 271 -16.83 5.69 -4.15
C MET A 271 -15.86 4.70 -4.82
N ILE A 272 -16.17 3.41 -4.84
CA ILE A 272 -15.32 2.40 -5.49
C ILE A 272 -15.39 2.53 -7.02
N GLY A 273 -16.59 2.65 -7.58
CA GLY A 273 -16.80 2.86 -9.01
C GLY A 273 -16.15 4.15 -9.52
N GLY A 274 -16.26 5.24 -8.75
CA GLY A 274 -15.57 6.49 -9.02
C GLY A 274 -14.05 6.34 -9.06
N SER A 275 -13.46 5.51 -8.19
CA SER A 275 -12.01 5.22 -8.24
C SER A 275 -11.58 4.55 -9.55
N ILE A 276 -12.41 3.63 -10.08
CA ILE A 276 -12.13 2.92 -11.33
C ILE A 276 -12.27 3.88 -12.51
N ALA A 277 -13.35 4.67 -12.55
CA ALA A 277 -13.58 5.66 -13.59
C ALA A 277 -12.46 6.70 -13.65
N MET A 278 -12.02 7.22 -12.50
CA MET A 278 -10.90 8.15 -12.42
C MET A 278 -9.58 7.52 -12.87
N ALA A 279 -9.34 6.24 -12.56
CA ALA A 279 -8.16 5.55 -13.02
C ALA A 279 -8.14 5.37 -14.54
N ILE A 280 -9.28 4.99 -15.15
CA ILE A 280 -9.42 4.89 -16.60
C ILE A 280 -9.19 6.26 -17.25
N LEU A 281 -9.83 7.32 -16.73
CA LEU A 281 -9.68 8.68 -17.26
C LEU A 281 -8.23 9.17 -17.17
N HIS A 282 -7.55 8.90 -16.06
CA HIS A 282 -6.17 9.33 -15.87
C HIS A 282 -5.20 8.57 -16.77
N VAL A 283 -5.37 7.25 -16.91
CA VAL A 283 -4.60 6.45 -17.87
C VAL A 283 -4.86 6.95 -19.30
N TYR A 284 -6.12 7.22 -19.66
CA TYR A 284 -6.46 7.78 -20.97
C TYR A 284 -5.71 9.08 -21.23
N ALA A 285 -5.76 10.05 -20.30
CA ALA A 285 -5.13 11.36 -20.45
C ALA A 285 -3.58 11.35 -20.49
N ILE A 286 -2.92 10.30 -20.01
CA ILE A 286 -1.46 10.18 -20.05
C ILE A 286 -0.98 9.57 -21.36
N TYR A 287 -1.71 8.59 -21.90
CA TYR A 287 -1.23 7.74 -22.99
C TYR A 287 -1.92 8.00 -24.35
N TRP A 288 -2.98 8.81 -24.38
CA TRP A 288 -3.70 9.23 -25.58
C TRP A 288 -3.90 10.75 -25.59
#